data_AF-A0A9Q3CV79-F1
#
_entry.id   AF-A0A9Q3CV79-F1
#
_cell.length_a   1.000
_cell.length_b   1.000
_cell.length_c   1.000
_cell.angle_alpha   90.00
_cell.angle_beta   90.00
_cell.angle_gamma   90.00
#
_symmetry.space_group_name_H-M   'P 1'
#
loop_
_entity.id
_entity.type
_entity.pdbx_description
1 polymer ?
#
loop_
_entity_poly.entity_id
_entity_poly.type
_entity_poly.pdbx_seq_one_letter_code
_entity_poly.pdbx_strand_id
1 'polypeptide(L)'
;MAGPNLELFKFGVYVFFPILVMVHYGDLDWYEKYVLPEKSKFLRLNKYQENKIQRDINEENNKKLAEFKVEFEKSKKIKNHPKKQLETSPDSNTTGKLIDTNTFSSISRLV
;
A
#
# COMPACT_ATOMS: atom_id res chain seq x y z
N MET A 1 11.94 -52.45 40.79
CA MET A 1 10.52 -52.21 40.46
C MET A 1 9.98 -51.20 41.47
N ALA A 2 10.06 -49.91 41.15
CA ALA A 2 9.50 -48.87 42.01
C ALA A 2 7.98 -48.96 41.89
N GLY A 3 7.34 -49.50 42.93
CA GLY A 3 5.93 -49.84 42.94
C GLY A 3 4.97 -48.63 42.86
N PRO A 4 3.70 -48.80 43.28
CA PRO A 4 2.61 -47.84 43.08
C PRO A 4 2.90 -46.37 43.49
N ASN A 5 3.83 -46.15 44.41
CA ASN A 5 4.25 -44.81 44.84
C ASN A 5 4.89 -43.98 43.73
N LEU A 6 5.55 -44.61 42.75
CA LEU A 6 6.17 -43.89 41.64
C LEU A 6 5.16 -43.39 40.61
N GLU A 7 4.02 -44.07 40.50
CA GLU A 7 2.91 -43.64 39.64
C GLU A 7 2.23 -42.41 40.24
N LEU A 8 1.91 -42.44 41.54
CA LEU A 8 1.34 -41.30 42.28
C LEU A 8 2.22 -40.04 42.18
N PHE A 9 3.54 -40.19 42.25
CA PHE A 9 4.47 -39.07 42.06
C PHE A 9 4.37 -38.48 40.64
N LYS A 10 4.38 -39.32 39.60
CA LYS A 10 4.26 -38.88 38.21
C LYS A 10 2.92 -38.18 37.97
N PHE A 11 1.82 -38.75 38.48
CA PHE A 11 0.50 -38.13 38.39
C PHE A 11 0.47 -36.77 39.10
N GLY A 12 1.06 -36.66 40.28
CA GLY A 12 1.23 -35.39 40.97
C GLY A 12 1.98 -34.38 40.12
N VAL A 13 3.14 -34.75 39.58
CA VAL A 13 3.92 -33.85 38.70
C VAL A 13 3.11 -33.46 37.47
N TYR A 14 2.41 -34.38 36.80
CA TYR A 14 1.62 -34.05 35.61
C TYR A 14 0.46 -33.08 35.88
N VAL A 15 -0.14 -33.13 37.08
CA VAL A 15 -1.22 -32.20 37.45
C VAL A 15 -0.65 -30.88 37.95
N PHE A 16 0.31 -30.91 38.87
CA PHE A 16 0.82 -29.70 39.50
C PHE A 16 1.78 -28.91 38.61
N PHE A 17 2.59 -29.55 37.77
CA PHE A 17 3.52 -28.85 36.89
C PHE A 17 2.83 -27.81 35.97
N PRO A 18 1.80 -28.15 35.19
CA PRO A 18 1.13 -27.16 34.34
C PRO A 18 0.43 -26.07 35.17
N ILE A 19 -0.13 -26.40 36.33
CA ILE A 19 -0.76 -25.41 37.21
C ILE A 19 0.29 -24.43 37.75
N LEU A 20 1.44 -24.93 38.18
CA LEU A 20 2.51 -24.14 38.77
C LEU A 20 3.19 -23.24 37.73
N VAL A 21 3.39 -23.76 36.52
CA VAL A 21 3.80 -22.98 35.34
C VAL A 21 2.75 -21.90 35.04
N MET A 22 1.47 -22.24 35.04
CA MET A 22 0.41 -21.27 34.75
C MET A 22 0.30 -20.18 35.82
N VAL A 23 0.53 -20.48 37.10
CA VAL A 23 0.60 -19.47 38.16
C VAL A 23 1.84 -18.60 37.99
N HIS A 24 3.01 -19.20 37.74
CA HIS A 24 4.26 -18.45 37.64
C HIS A 24 4.33 -17.53 36.42
N TYR A 25 3.86 -18.00 35.26
CA TYR A 25 3.86 -17.24 34.00
C TYR A 25 2.54 -16.53 33.72
N GLY A 26 1.50 -16.79 34.51
CA GLY A 26 0.19 -16.14 34.39
C GLY A 26 0.09 -14.81 35.13
N ASP A 27 1.07 -14.47 35.96
CA ASP A 27 1.09 -13.17 36.66
C ASP A 27 1.32 -12.02 35.68
N LEU A 28 0.48 -10.99 35.82
CA LEU A 28 0.53 -9.77 34.99
C LEU A 28 1.88 -9.07 35.11
N ASP A 29 2.47 -9.05 36.30
CA ASP A 29 3.78 -8.44 36.58
C ASP A 29 4.91 -9.09 35.76
N TRP A 30 4.87 -10.41 35.55
CA TRP A 30 5.85 -11.11 34.72
C TRP A 30 5.70 -10.70 33.25
N TYR A 31 4.46 -10.63 32.76
CA TYR A 31 4.17 -10.19 31.40
C TYR A 31 4.64 -8.74 31.16
N GLU A 32 4.38 -7.85 32.11
CA GLU A 32 4.77 -6.44 31.98
C GLU A 32 6.28 -6.26 32.00
N LYS A 33 6.99 -7.03 32.83
CA LYS A 33 8.44 -6.90 32.98
C LYS A 33 9.23 -7.52 31.82
N TYR A 34 8.77 -8.65 31.28
CA TYR A 34 9.54 -9.41 30.30
C TYR A 34 8.99 -9.32 28.87
N VAL A 35 7.67 -9.22 28.67
CA VAL A 35 7.07 -9.27 27.33
C VAL A 35 6.84 -7.88 26.72
N LEU A 36 6.37 -6.90 27.51
CA LEU A 36 6.13 -5.54 27.00
C LEU A 36 7.38 -4.83 26.45
N PRO A 37 8.57 -4.90 27.10
CA PRO A 37 9.77 -4.25 26.59
C PRO A 37 10.19 -4.79 25.23
N GLU A 38 10.05 -6.10 25.00
CA GLU A 38 10.33 -6.72 23.70
C GLU A 38 9.34 -6.29 22.63
N LYS A 39 8.04 -6.25 22.96
CA LYS A 39 7.01 -5.72 22.04
C LYS A 39 7.31 -4.28 21.63
N SER A 40 7.77 -3.45 22.56
CA SER A 40 8.13 -2.06 22.25
C SER A 40 9.27 -1.97 21.22
N LYS A 41 10.26 -2.86 21.28
CA LYS A 41 11.36 -2.94 20.30
C LYS A 41 10.86 -3.41 18.94
N PHE A 42 10.01 -4.44 18.92
CA PHE A 42 9.41 -4.97 17.70
C PHE A 42 8.50 -3.93 16.99
N LEU A 43 7.65 -3.25 17.75
CA LEU A 43 6.76 -2.19 17.24
C LEU A 43 7.56 -0.99 16.68
N ARG A 44 8.66 -0.60 17.33
CA ARG A 44 9.56 0.45 16.83
C ARG A 44 10.21 0.06 15.51
N LEU A 45 10.61 -1.20 15.34
CA LEU A 45 11.17 -1.70 14.08
C LEU A 45 10.15 -1.56 12.95
N ASN A 46 8.91 -2.02 13.16
CA ASN A 46 7.84 -1.90 12.14
C ASN A 46 7.56 -0.44 11.79
N LYS A 47 7.47 0.44 12.79
CA LYS A 47 7.23 1.87 12.57
C LYS A 47 8.38 2.54 11.81
N TYR A 48 9.63 2.13 12.05
CA TYR A 48 10.78 2.62 11.30
C TYR A 48 10.74 2.18 9.82
N GLN A 49 10.38 0.92 9.56
CA GLN A 49 10.24 0.38 8.20
C GLN A 49 9.12 1.11 7.42
N GLU A 50 7.96 1.31 8.04
CA GLU A 50 6.82 2.01 7.43
C GLU A 50 7.17 3.47 7.06
N ASN A 51 7.80 4.21 7.98
CA ASN A 51 8.23 5.58 7.71
C ASN A 51 9.33 5.67 6.64
N LYS A 52 10.14 4.63 6.46
CA LYS A 52 11.12 4.58 5.37
C LYS A 52 10.42 4.41 4.03
N ILE A 53 9.50 3.44 3.93
CA ILE A 53 8.72 3.18 2.71
C ILE A 53 7.94 4.43 2.28
N GLN A 54 7.29 5.14 3.21
CA GLN A 54 6.54 6.35 2.88
C GLN A 54 7.45 7.50 2.38
N ARG A 55 8.66 7.64 2.93
CA ARG A 55 9.62 8.65 2.44
C ARG A 55 10.09 8.34 1.02
N ASP A 56 10.40 7.07 0.75
CA ASP A 56 10.86 6.63 -0.57
C ASP A 56 9.76 6.85 -1.64
N ILE A 57 8.50 6.52 -1.32
CA ILE A 57 7.33 6.75 -2.20
C ILE A 57 7.10 8.24 -2.46
N ASN A 58 7.17 9.08 -1.42
CA ASN A 58 6.94 10.51 -1.55
C ASN A 58 8.05 11.19 -2.38
N GLU A 59 9.30 10.75 -2.22
CA GLU A 59 10.41 11.25 -3.04
C GLU A 59 10.23 10.90 -4.53
N GLU A 60 9.81 9.67 -4.82
CA GLU A 60 9.51 9.23 -6.19
C GLU A 60 8.36 10.02 -6.82
N ASN A 61 7.27 10.24 -6.07
CA ASN A 61 6.13 11.03 -6.54
C ASN A 61 6.52 12.48 -6.86
N ASN A 62 7.37 13.09 -6.04
CA ASN A 62 7.86 14.45 -6.26
C ASN A 62 8.74 14.57 -7.51
N LYS A 63 9.58 13.55 -7.79
CA LYS A 63 10.37 13.48 -9.02
C LYS A 63 9.46 13.39 -10.25
N LYS A 64 8.48 12.48 -10.23
CA LYS A 64 7.49 12.34 -11.31
C LYS A 64 6.72 13.63 -11.56
N LEU A 65 6.32 14.33 -10.49
CA LEU A 65 5.64 15.62 -10.58
C LEU A 65 6.51 16.70 -11.24
N ALA A 66 7.81 16.73 -10.93
CA ALA A 66 8.74 17.68 -11.54
C ALA A 66 8.96 17.38 -13.03
N GLU A 67 9.15 16.10 -13.39
CA GLU A 67 9.30 15.66 -14.78
C GLU A 67 8.07 15.99 -15.62
N PHE A 68 6.88 15.68 -15.10
CA PHE A 68 5.60 15.99 -15.74
C PHE A 68 5.48 17.49 -16.00
N LYS A 69 5.71 18.34 -14.98
CA LYS A 69 5.67 19.81 -15.14
C LYS A 69 6.58 20.31 -16.26
N VAL A 70 7.81 19.78 -16.35
CA VAL A 70 8.76 20.13 -17.42
C VAL A 70 8.23 19.73 -18.79
N GLU A 71 7.57 18.57 -18.90
CA GLU A 71 6.94 18.11 -20.14
C GLU A 71 5.78 19.02 -20.57
N PHE A 72 4.93 19.46 -19.63
CA PHE A 72 3.86 20.43 -19.94
C PHE A 72 4.43 21.76 -20.43
N GLU A 73 5.51 22.25 -19.83
CA GLU A 73 6.13 23.50 -20.26
C GLU A 73 6.73 23.39 -21.67
N LYS A 74 7.35 22.26 -22.01
CA LYS A 74 7.84 21.99 -23.38
C LYS A 74 6.69 21.97 -24.38
N SER A 75 5.64 21.23 -24.07
CA SER A 75 4.42 21.12 -24.89
C SER A 75 3.69 22.46 -25.08
N LYS A 76 3.65 23.29 -24.03
CA LYS A 76 3.04 24.63 -24.07
C LYS A 76 3.83 25.60 -24.94
N LYS A 77 5.16 25.51 -24.94
CA LYS A 77 6.03 26.33 -25.80
C LYS A 77 5.89 25.94 -27.28
N ILE A 78 5.74 24.66 -27.60
CA ILE A 78 5.62 24.16 -28.98
C ILE A 78 4.29 24.61 -29.63
N LYS A 79 3.18 24.63 -28.89
CA LYS A 79 1.87 25.09 -29.42
C LYS A 79 1.81 26.58 -29.77
N ASN A 80 2.70 27.40 -29.24
CA ASN A 80 2.70 28.86 -29.42
C ASN A 80 3.56 29.35 -30.60
N HIS A 81 4.13 28.46 -31.43
CA HIS A 81 4.80 28.87 -32.66
C HIS A 81 3.76 29.02 -33.79
N PRO A 82 3.57 30.23 -34.37
CA PRO A 82 2.49 30.48 -35.33
C PRO A 82 2.71 29.75 -36.66
N LYS A 83 1.67 29.04 -37.14
CA LYS A 83 1.54 28.61 -38.53
C LYS A 83 1.66 29.83 -39.45
N LYS A 84 2.75 29.91 -40.23
CA LYS A 84 2.88 30.88 -41.34
C LYS A 84 2.67 30.13 -42.66
N GLN A 85 1.47 30.32 -43.21
CA GLN A 85 1.08 30.42 -44.62
C GLN A 85 1.65 29.41 -45.63
N LEU A 86 0.76 28.59 -46.19
CA LEU A 86 0.83 28.09 -47.56
C LEU A 86 -0.54 28.37 -48.20
N GLU A 87 -0.66 29.50 -48.90
CA GLU A 87 -1.76 29.75 -49.84
C GLU A 87 -1.33 29.23 -51.21
N THR A 88 -2.19 28.46 -51.88
CA THR A 88 -2.71 28.75 -53.24
C THR A 88 -3.82 27.75 -53.59
N SER A 89 -4.98 28.31 -53.92
CA SER A 89 -6.08 27.77 -54.76
C SER A 89 -5.58 26.88 -55.92
N PRO A 90 -6.37 25.96 -56.53
CA PRO A 90 -7.79 26.15 -56.83
C PRO A 90 -8.69 24.89 -56.83
N ASP A 91 -9.96 25.14 -57.18
CA ASP A 91 -10.85 24.25 -57.92
C ASP A 91 -11.66 23.16 -57.19
N SER A 92 -12.93 23.52 -57.02
CA SER A 92 -14.03 22.86 -57.76
C SER A 92 -14.76 21.69 -57.05
N ASN A 93 -16.09 21.86 -56.99
CA ASN A 93 -17.13 20.85 -57.20
C ASN A 93 -17.53 19.93 -56.03
N THR A 94 -18.75 20.19 -55.56
CA THR A 94 -19.87 19.23 -55.51
C THR A 94 -19.66 17.86 -54.82
N THR A 95 -20.60 17.61 -53.91
CA THR A 95 -21.28 16.32 -53.63
C THR A 95 -20.91 15.65 -52.30
N GLY A 96 -21.86 15.76 -51.36
CA GLY A 96 -22.35 14.61 -50.60
C GLY A 96 -21.49 14.12 -49.45
N LYS A 97 -22.05 14.19 -48.23
CA LYS A 97 -22.77 13.04 -47.65
C LYS A 97 -22.88 13.23 -46.13
N LEU A 98 -24.12 13.37 -45.70
CA LEU A 98 -24.62 13.16 -44.34
C LEU A 98 -24.02 11.93 -43.68
N ILE A 99 -23.56 12.05 -42.44
CA ILE A 99 -23.79 11.02 -41.42
C ILE A 99 -23.77 11.67 -40.03
N ASP A 100 -24.99 11.85 -39.51
CA ASP A 100 -25.27 11.92 -38.08
C ASP A 100 -24.84 10.61 -37.41
N THR A 101 -24.36 10.66 -36.16
CA THR A 101 -24.74 9.66 -35.14
C THR A 101 -24.55 10.22 -33.73
N ASN A 102 -25.68 10.55 -33.11
CA ASN A 102 -25.88 10.48 -31.67
C ASN A 102 -25.46 9.09 -31.15
N THR A 103 -24.36 8.98 -30.39
CA THR A 103 -24.11 7.76 -29.58
C THR A 103 -23.37 8.00 -28.24
N PHE A 104 -22.98 9.22 -27.88
CA PHE A 104 -22.19 9.40 -26.64
C PHE A 104 -22.99 9.58 -25.34
N SER A 105 -24.32 9.42 -25.38
CA SER A 105 -25.21 9.66 -24.23
C SER A 105 -25.54 8.42 -23.36
N SER A 106 -24.91 7.25 -23.55
CA SER A 106 -25.42 6.01 -22.91
C SER A 106 -24.43 5.14 -22.10
N ILE A 107 -23.24 5.61 -21.72
CA ILE A 107 -22.30 4.81 -20.90
C ILE A 107 -21.97 5.49 -19.56
N SER A 108 -22.99 6.01 -18.88
CA SER A 108 -22.86 6.48 -17.50
C SER A 108 -24.01 5.99 -16.64
N ARG A 109 -24.27 4.68 -16.66
CA ARG A 109 -25.04 3.96 -15.63
C ARG A 109 -24.67 2.47 -15.62
N LEU A 110 -23.51 2.12 -15.06
CA LEU A 110 -23.29 0.80 -14.46
C LEU A 110 -22.07 0.85 -13.52
N VAL A 111 -22.30 1.44 -12.33
CA VAL A 111 -21.80 0.98 -11.03
C VAL A 111 -23.01 0.91 -10.12
#